data_AF-A0A0G0LM00-F1
#
_entry.id   AF-A0A0G0LM00-F1
#
_cell.length_a   1.000
_cell.length_b   1.000
_cell.length_c   1.000
_cell.angle_alpha   90.00
_cell.angle_beta   90.00
_cell.angle_gamma   90.00
#
_symmetry.space_group_name_H-M   'P 1'
#
loop_
_entity.id
_entity.type
_entity.pdbx_description
1 polymer ?
#
loop_
_entity_poly.entity_id
_entity_poly.type
_entity_poly.pdbx_seq_one_letter_code
_entity_poly.pdbx_strand_id
1 'polypeptide(L)'
;MVVAAFLTTAQSALAASQSVYGYTCIGGHGWVNNVTGKTVSAKPSPSIEPNANVVSAAALKAIQYLRSIKVSRGGKRTHPYEAQIKEAGKEYWTDPAELDALVWISAHECMEPGTIARKKYKGLFQLSDPPDWMKLGDPASETKAGCEYIKQRYRTPLKAKAFRMSNGWY
;
A
#
# COMPACT_ATOMS: atom_id res chain seq x y z
N MET A 1 10.69 23.70 -14.88
CA MET A 1 10.31 24.00 -13.47
C MET A 1 8.85 23.60 -13.29
N VAL A 2 8.57 22.36 -12.84
CA VAL A 2 7.21 21.82 -12.67
C VAL A 2 7.11 21.17 -11.29
N VAL A 3 7.06 21.99 -10.24
CA VAL A 3 6.97 21.49 -8.84
C VAL A 3 5.84 22.18 -8.06
N ALA A 4 5.23 23.27 -8.54
CA ALA A 4 4.24 24.03 -7.77
C ALA A 4 2.78 23.50 -7.88
N ALA A 5 2.44 22.70 -8.90
CA ALA A 5 1.03 22.34 -9.16
C ALA A 5 0.55 21.03 -8.50
N PHE A 6 1.47 20.21 -7.96
CA PHE A 6 1.13 18.92 -7.34
C PHE A 6 0.89 19.01 -5.82
N LEU A 7 1.39 20.06 -5.17
CA LEU A 7 1.22 20.26 -3.73
C LEU A 7 -0.16 20.83 -3.35
N THR A 8 -0.79 21.61 -4.24
CA THR A 8 -2.12 22.19 -4.00
C THR A 8 -3.26 21.18 -4.13
N THR A 9 -3.11 20.11 -4.90
CA THR A 9 -4.12 19.05 -5.04
C THR A 9 -4.09 18.03 -3.90
N ALA A 10 -2.91 17.75 -3.32
CA ALA A 10 -2.79 16.85 -2.17
C ALA A 10 -3.39 17.45 -0.89
N GLN A 11 -3.27 18.77 -0.69
CA GLN A 11 -3.89 19.47 0.44
C GLN A 11 -5.42 19.50 0.35
N SER A 12 -5.96 19.62 -0.87
CA SER A 12 -7.41 19.53 -1.12
C SER A 12 -7.96 18.11 -0.94
N ALA A 13 -7.15 17.06 -1.22
CA ALA A 13 -7.56 15.67 -0.98
C ALA A 13 -7.59 15.30 0.52
N LEU A 14 -6.69 15.88 1.33
CA LEU A 14 -6.70 15.69 2.78
C LEU A 14 -7.83 16.48 3.46
N ALA A 15 -8.17 17.66 2.92
CA ALA A 15 -9.37 18.41 3.33
C ALA A 15 -10.67 17.66 2.94
N ALA A 16 -10.67 16.97 1.79
CA ALA A 16 -11.81 16.17 1.34
C ALA A 16 -11.96 14.84 2.11
N SER A 17 -10.89 14.29 2.67
CA SER A 17 -10.97 13.04 3.46
C SER A 17 -11.61 13.21 4.84
N GLN A 18 -11.87 14.45 5.27
CA GLN A 18 -12.64 14.72 6.49
C GLN A 18 -14.14 14.90 6.21
N SER A 19 -14.56 14.89 4.94
CA SER A 19 -15.93 15.21 4.50
C SER A 19 -16.87 14.00 4.38
N VAL A 20 -16.52 12.83 4.92
CA VAL A 20 -17.33 11.61 4.69
C VAL A 20 -18.67 11.61 5.45
N TYR A 21 -18.89 12.53 6.40
CA TYR A 21 -20.09 12.53 7.25
C TYR A 21 -20.81 13.88 7.39
N GLY A 22 -20.51 14.85 6.52
CA GLY A 22 -21.15 16.17 6.57
C GLY A 22 -20.68 17.05 7.73
N TYR A 23 -19.54 16.73 8.36
CA TYR A 23 -18.90 17.56 9.37
C TYR A 23 -17.43 17.82 9.01
N THR A 24 -16.95 19.03 9.28
CA THR A 24 -15.55 19.43 9.07
C THR A 24 -14.88 19.73 10.42
N CYS A 25 -13.69 19.18 10.65
CA CYS A 25 -12.91 19.47 11.85
C CYS A 25 -12.29 20.87 11.73
N ILE A 26 -12.54 21.72 12.73
CA ILE A 26 -11.88 23.02 12.89
C ILE A 26 -10.92 22.85 14.07
N GLY A 27 -9.64 22.70 13.74
CA GLY A 27 -8.57 22.27 14.65
C GLY A 27 -8.68 22.81 16.07
N GLY A 28 -8.48 21.96 17.07
CA GLY A 28 -8.48 22.29 18.50
C GLY A 28 -9.82 22.71 19.12
N HIS A 29 -10.83 23.08 18.32
CA HIS A 29 -12.04 23.79 18.81
C HIS A 29 -13.38 23.09 18.52
N GLY A 30 -13.41 22.01 17.75
CA GLY A 30 -14.62 21.20 17.54
C GLY A 30 -14.87 20.81 16.09
N TRP A 31 -16.13 20.50 15.77
CA TRP A 31 -16.59 20.09 14.44
C TRP A 31 -17.74 20.97 13.97
N VAL A 32 -17.81 21.29 12.67
CA VAL A 32 -18.91 22.09 12.08
C VAL A 32 -19.76 21.20 11.20
N ASN A 33 -21.09 21.25 11.36
CA ASN A 33 -22.03 20.61 10.44
C ASN A 33 -22.12 21.41 9.12
N ASN A 34 -21.77 20.80 8.00
CA ASN A 34 -21.71 21.46 6.69
C ASN A 34 -23.10 21.79 6.09
N VAL A 35 -24.18 21.27 6.68
CA VAL A 35 -25.58 21.53 6.28
C VAL A 35 -26.21 22.64 7.11
N THR A 36 -25.97 22.66 8.42
CA THR A 36 -26.63 23.63 9.33
C THR A 36 -25.72 24.75 9.83
N GLY A 37 -24.42 24.66 9.58
CA GLY A 37 -23.41 25.62 10.06
C GLY A 37 -23.17 25.59 11.57
N LYS A 38 -23.83 24.69 12.31
CA LYS A 38 -23.71 24.60 13.77
C LYS A 38 -22.41 23.90 14.17
N THR A 39 -21.72 24.48 15.14
CA THR A 39 -20.54 23.90 15.82
C THR A 39 -20.95 22.91 16.90
N VAL A 40 -20.26 21.77 16.95
CA VAL A 40 -20.38 20.75 17.99
C VAL A 40 -19.01 20.46 18.61
N SER A 41 -18.97 20.35 19.93
CA SER A 41 -17.71 20.24 20.69
C SER A 41 -17.15 18.81 20.75
N ALA A 42 -17.94 17.80 20.38
CA ALA A 42 -17.55 16.39 20.41
C ALA A 42 -17.51 15.79 18.99
N LYS A 43 -16.59 14.84 18.78
CA LYS A 43 -16.51 14.08 17.52
C LYS A 43 -17.82 13.28 17.33
N PRO A 44 -18.56 13.47 16.22
CA PRO A 44 -19.81 12.76 16.03
C PRO A 44 -19.57 11.25 15.88
N SER A 45 -20.34 10.44 16.62
CA SER A 45 -20.35 8.98 16.48
C SER A 45 -20.90 8.57 15.11
N PRO A 46 -20.41 7.45 14.53
CA PRO A 46 -20.72 7.03 13.16
C PRO A 46 -22.14 6.48 12.94
N SER A 47 -23.10 6.79 13.81
CA SER A 47 -24.43 6.16 13.85
C SER A 47 -25.54 7.01 13.23
N ILE A 48 -25.25 7.84 12.22
CA ILE A 48 -26.30 8.51 11.45
C ILE A 48 -26.34 7.87 10.07
N GLU A 49 -27.33 7.00 9.89
CA GLU A 49 -27.74 6.54 8.57
C GLU A 49 -27.93 7.76 7.65
N PRO A 50 -27.43 7.71 6.40
CA PRO A 50 -27.62 8.82 5.48
C PRO A 50 -29.13 9.04 5.27
N ASN A 51 -29.64 10.17 5.77
CA ASN A 51 -31.02 10.58 5.54
C ASN A 51 -31.22 10.74 4.03
N ALA A 52 -32.02 9.84 3.44
CA ALA A 52 -32.14 9.64 2.00
C ALA A 52 -32.77 10.82 1.22
N ASN A 53 -33.13 11.91 1.88
CA ASN A 53 -33.97 12.97 1.29
C ASN A 53 -33.27 14.26 0.89
N VAL A 54 -31.93 14.35 0.89
CA VAL A 54 -31.23 15.53 0.36
C VAL A 54 -30.01 15.16 -0.46
N VAL A 55 -30.21 14.41 -1.54
CA VAL A 55 -29.17 14.28 -2.56
C VAL A 55 -29.48 15.32 -3.64
N SER A 56 -28.76 16.44 -3.62
CA SER A 56 -28.89 17.48 -4.65
C SER A 56 -28.63 16.91 -6.04
N ALA A 57 -29.22 17.49 -7.09
CA ALA A 57 -28.97 17.05 -8.47
C ALA A 57 -27.46 17.07 -8.83
N ALA A 58 -26.68 17.93 -8.19
CA ALA A 58 -25.22 17.97 -8.30
C ALA A 58 -24.56 16.76 -7.61
N ALA A 59 -25.04 16.35 -6.44
CA ALA A 59 -24.56 15.15 -5.75
C ALA A 59 -24.93 13.86 -6.51
N LEU A 60 -26.13 13.78 -7.11
CA LEU A 60 -26.52 12.67 -7.99
C LEU A 60 -25.63 12.60 -9.24
N LYS A 61 -25.33 13.75 -9.87
CA LYS A 61 -24.38 13.81 -11.00
C LYS A 61 -22.97 13.40 -10.59
N ALA A 62 -22.49 13.81 -9.42
CA ALA A 62 -21.18 13.42 -8.90
C ALA A 62 -21.13 11.90 -8.61
N ILE A 63 -22.18 11.33 -8.03
CA ILE A 63 -22.29 9.89 -7.78
C ILE A 63 -22.35 9.12 -9.10
N GLN A 64 -23.12 9.58 -10.09
CA GLN A 64 -23.16 8.97 -11.42
C GLN A 64 -21.82 9.07 -12.14
N TYR A 65 -21.12 10.20 -12.03
CA TYR A 65 -19.77 10.38 -12.57
C TYR A 65 -18.75 9.46 -11.89
N LEU A 66 -18.78 9.34 -10.56
CA LEU A 66 -17.93 8.40 -9.83
C LEU A 66 -18.23 6.93 -10.17
N ARG A 67 -19.49 6.59 -10.44
CA ARG A 67 -19.90 5.26 -10.93
C ARG A 67 -19.52 5.02 -12.40
N SER A 68 -19.44 6.08 -13.21
CA SER A 68 -19.07 6.00 -14.64
C SER A 68 -17.57 6.05 -14.88
N ILE A 69 -16.77 6.48 -13.90
CA ILE A 69 -15.34 6.22 -13.85
C ILE A 69 -15.17 4.71 -13.73
N LYS A 70 -15.04 4.05 -14.88
CA LYS A 70 -14.31 2.79 -14.98
C LYS A 70 -12.88 3.13 -14.56
N VAL A 71 -12.61 3.00 -13.27
CA VAL A 71 -11.24 2.81 -12.81
C VAL A 71 -10.82 1.58 -13.58
N SER A 72 -9.97 1.73 -14.59
CA SER A 72 -9.16 0.60 -15.04
C SER A 72 -8.51 0.15 -13.76
N ARG A 73 -9.02 -0.94 -13.15
CA ARG A 73 -8.29 -1.67 -12.14
C ARG A 73 -7.05 -2.10 -12.89
N GLY A 74 -6.02 -1.24 -12.91
CA GLY A 74 -4.74 -1.54 -13.52
C GLY A 74 -4.40 -2.89 -12.94
N GLY A 75 -4.40 -3.91 -13.79
CA GLY A 75 -4.34 -5.28 -13.33
C GLY A 75 -3.19 -5.34 -12.35
N LYS A 76 -3.47 -5.63 -11.07
CA LYS A 76 -2.40 -5.90 -10.12
C LYS A 76 -1.61 -7.00 -10.80
N ARG A 77 -0.42 -6.69 -11.32
CA ARG A 77 0.46 -7.71 -11.88
C ARG A 77 0.73 -8.65 -10.72
N THR A 78 0.06 -9.79 -10.74
CA THR A 78 0.24 -10.83 -9.74
C THR A 78 1.66 -11.33 -9.92
N HIS A 79 2.40 -11.44 -8.82
CA HIS A 79 3.72 -12.03 -8.87
C HIS A 79 3.56 -13.49 -9.31
N PRO A 80 4.16 -13.96 -10.43
CA PRO A 80 3.91 -15.31 -10.95
C PRO A 80 4.16 -16.41 -9.91
N TYR A 81 5.11 -16.16 -9.01
CA TYR A 81 5.53 -17.05 -7.94
C TYR A 81 4.96 -16.68 -6.56
N GLU A 82 3.90 -15.86 -6.48
CA GLU A 82 3.32 -15.39 -5.20
C GLU A 82 3.03 -16.53 -4.23
N ALA A 83 2.37 -17.59 -4.70
CA ALA A 83 2.00 -18.73 -3.86
C ALA A 83 3.23 -19.45 -3.28
N GLN A 84 4.28 -19.64 -4.07
CA GLN A 84 5.52 -20.29 -3.63
C GLN A 84 6.31 -19.41 -2.66
N ILE A 85 6.33 -18.09 -2.90
CA ILE A 85 6.96 -17.14 -2.00
C ILE A 85 6.26 -17.15 -0.64
N LYS A 86 4.92 -17.09 -0.64
CA LYS A 86 4.14 -17.13 0.61
C LYS A 86 4.31 -18.45 1.34
N GLU A 87 4.29 -19.58 0.63
CA GLU A 87 4.46 -20.89 1.25
C GLU A 87 5.84 -21.07 1.88
N ALA A 88 6.92 -20.73 1.16
CA ALA A 88 8.27 -20.77 1.70
C ALA A 88 8.46 -19.76 2.85
N GLY A 89 7.82 -18.59 2.76
CA GLY A 89 7.86 -17.54 3.79
C GLY A 89 7.21 -17.95 5.12
N LYS A 90 6.25 -18.88 5.11
CA LYS A 90 5.57 -19.36 6.34
C LYS A 90 6.50 -20.05 7.33
N GLU A 91 7.64 -20.56 6.87
CA GLU A 91 8.69 -21.11 7.75
C GLU A 91 9.33 -20.04 8.64
N TYR A 92 9.19 -18.76 8.27
CA TYR A 92 9.83 -17.62 8.93
C TYR A 92 8.82 -16.71 9.63
N TRP A 93 7.67 -16.45 8.98
CA TRP A 93 6.65 -15.54 9.49
C TRP A 93 5.25 -16.08 9.16
N THR A 94 4.36 -16.07 10.14
CA THR A 94 2.98 -16.56 10.00
C THR A 94 1.98 -15.45 9.67
N ASP A 95 2.35 -14.18 9.91
CA ASP A 95 1.49 -13.02 9.64
C ASP A 95 1.30 -12.82 8.13
N PRO A 96 0.05 -12.84 7.61
CA PRO A 96 -0.24 -12.55 6.22
C PRO A 96 0.34 -11.22 5.72
N ALA A 97 0.41 -10.19 6.56
CA ALA A 97 0.97 -8.90 6.18
C ALA A 97 2.48 -8.95 5.91
N GLU A 98 3.21 -9.79 6.66
CA GLU A 98 4.64 -10.03 6.44
C GLU A 98 4.86 -10.83 5.15
N LEU A 99 3.99 -11.82 4.86
CA LEU A 99 4.02 -12.57 3.61
C LEU A 99 3.69 -11.70 2.39
N ASP A 100 2.73 -10.79 2.51
CA ASP A 100 2.42 -9.82 1.45
C ASP A 100 3.58 -8.82 1.24
N ALA A 101 4.26 -8.42 2.32
CA ALA A 101 5.46 -7.59 2.21
C ALA A 101 6.62 -8.34 1.54
N LEU A 102 6.77 -9.64 1.78
CA LEU A 102 7.76 -10.50 1.13
C LEU A 102 7.56 -10.55 -0.40
N VAL A 103 6.31 -10.77 -0.83
CA VAL A 103 5.92 -10.75 -2.25
C VAL A 103 6.13 -9.36 -2.86
N TRP A 104 5.84 -8.29 -2.11
CA TRP A 104 6.12 -6.93 -2.55
C TRP A 104 7.62 -6.72 -2.78
N ILE A 105 8.48 -7.19 -1.87
CA ILE A 105 9.93 -7.05 -2.00
C ILE A 105 10.43 -7.80 -3.24
N SER A 106 10.03 -9.05 -3.45
CA SER A 106 10.46 -9.80 -4.64
C SER A 106 9.94 -9.13 -5.92
N ALA A 107 8.71 -8.63 -5.94
CA ALA A 107 8.15 -7.93 -7.09
C ALA A 107 8.95 -6.68 -7.51
N HIS A 108 9.59 -6.00 -6.55
CA HIS A 108 10.38 -4.80 -6.79
C HIS A 108 11.86 -5.09 -7.05
N GLU A 109 12.34 -6.26 -6.60
CA GLU A 109 13.72 -6.70 -6.85
C GLU A 109 13.84 -7.47 -8.16
N CYS A 110 13.12 -8.60 -8.26
CA CYS A 110 13.13 -9.46 -9.42
C CYS A 110 11.92 -10.40 -9.42
N MET A 111 11.17 -10.39 -10.51
CA MET A 111 10.00 -11.28 -10.67
C MET A 111 10.36 -12.66 -11.26
N GLU A 112 11.61 -12.88 -11.68
CA GLU A 112 12.05 -14.09 -12.38
C GLU A 112 13.14 -14.83 -11.56
N PRO A 113 12.85 -16.05 -11.06
CA PRO A 113 13.84 -16.89 -10.41
C PRO A 113 15.05 -17.13 -11.31
N GLY A 114 16.20 -17.33 -10.70
CA GLY A 114 17.43 -17.62 -11.42
C GLY A 114 18.11 -16.41 -12.06
N THR A 115 17.49 -15.23 -12.00
CA THR A 115 18.06 -14.01 -12.56
C THR A 115 19.37 -13.63 -11.88
N ILE A 116 20.40 -13.34 -12.69
CA ILE A 116 21.68 -12.80 -12.23
C ILE A 116 21.85 -11.40 -12.82
N ALA A 117 21.86 -10.37 -11.98
CA ALA A 117 22.12 -9.00 -12.42
C ALA A 117 23.61 -8.77 -12.67
N ARG A 118 23.95 -7.70 -13.42
CA ARG A 118 25.34 -7.34 -13.79
C ARG A 118 26.30 -7.23 -12.60
N LYS A 119 25.81 -6.86 -11.42
CA LYS A 119 26.59 -6.78 -10.17
C LYS A 119 26.62 -8.08 -9.36
N LYS A 120 26.32 -9.22 -10.00
CA LYS A 120 26.26 -10.56 -9.40
C LYS A 120 25.20 -10.73 -8.29
N TYR A 121 24.18 -9.87 -8.25
CA TYR A 121 22.99 -10.10 -7.44
C TYR A 121 22.15 -11.22 -8.04
N LYS A 122 21.63 -12.11 -7.20
CA LYS A 122 21.04 -13.39 -7.64
C LYS A 122 19.63 -13.59 -7.11
N GLY A 123 18.78 -14.16 -7.95
CA GLY A 123 17.45 -14.67 -7.63
C GLY A 123 16.40 -13.60 -7.34
N LEU A 124 15.25 -14.04 -6.84
CA LEU A 124 14.06 -13.21 -6.56
C LEU A 124 14.32 -12.02 -5.63
N PHE A 125 15.28 -12.16 -4.70
CA PHE A 125 15.61 -11.13 -3.71
C PHE A 125 16.90 -10.37 -4.02
N GLN A 126 17.49 -10.62 -5.20
CA GLN A 126 18.72 -9.97 -5.67
C GLN A 126 19.80 -9.94 -4.57
N LEU A 127 20.20 -11.11 -4.08
CA LEU A 127 21.19 -11.25 -3.01
C LEU A 127 22.61 -11.16 -3.58
N SER A 128 23.49 -10.35 -2.98
CA SER A 128 24.89 -10.22 -3.40
C SER A 128 25.73 -11.43 -3.01
N ASP A 129 25.39 -12.03 -1.87
CA ASP A 129 26.12 -13.14 -1.27
C ASP A 129 25.09 -14.14 -0.71
N PRO A 130 24.42 -14.91 -1.58
CA PRO A 130 23.45 -15.91 -1.13
C PRO A 130 24.16 -17.10 -0.48
N PRO A 131 23.50 -17.78 0.47
CA PRO A 131 24.06 -18.96 1.10
C PRO A 131 24.25 -20.12 0.10
N ASP A 132 25.27 -20.96 0.31
CA ASP A 132 25.66 -22.03 -0.63
C ASP A 132 24.57 -23.07 -0.91
N TRP A 133 23.61 -23.23 0.01
CA TRP A 133 22.47 -24.14 -0.18
C TRP A 133 21.38 -23.56 -1.07
N MET A 134 21.41 -22.26 -1.41
CA MET A 134 20.43 -21.63 -2.28
C MET A 134 20.56 -22.18 -3.71
N LYS A 135 19.48 -22.80 -4.20
CA LYS A 135 19.37 -23.29 -5.57
C LYS A 135 18.82 -22.20 -6.46
N LEU A 136 19.67 -21.65 -7.31
CA LEU A 136 19.30 -20.63 -8.29
C LEU A 136 18.33 -21.23 -9.34
N GLY A 137 17.23 -20.52 -9.61
CA GLY A 137 16.13 -20.97 -10.48
C GLY A 137 14.97 -21.64 -9.73
N ASP A 138 15.13 -21.97 -8.45
CA ASP A 138 14.06 -22.51 -7.61
C ASP A 138 13.44 -21.38 -6.76
N PRO A 139 12.19 -20.95 -7.04
CA PRO A 139 11.53 -19.87 -6.30
C PRO A 139 11.49 -20.11 -4.79
N ALA A 140 11.28 -21.35 -4.34
CA ALA A 140 11.17 -21.66 -2.93
C ALA A 140 12.54 -21.52 -2.25
N SER A 141 13.59 -22.10 -2.84
CA SER A 141 14.96 -21.99 -2.30
C SER A 141 15.46 -20.54 -2.26
N GLU A 142 15.23 -19.77 -3.32
CA GLU A 142 15.58 -18.35 -3.36
C GLU A 142 14.78 -17.52 -2.36
N THR A 143 13.51 -17.86 -2.15
CA THR A 143 12.69 -17.20 -1.13
C THR A 143 13.24 -17.44 0.26
N LYS A 144 13.61 -18.69 0.61
CA LYS A 144 14.20 -18.99 1.91
C LYS A 144 15.49 -18.19 2.14
N ALA A 145 16.35 -18.09 1.11
CA ALA A 145 17.57 -17.28 1.21
C ALA A 145 17.25 -15.79 1.43
N GLY A 146 16.23 -15.27 0.73
CA GLY A 146 15.71 -13.92 0.96
C GLY A 146 15.18 -13.71 2.37
N CYS A 147 14.44 -14.69 2.91
CA CYS A 147 13.94 -14.68 4.27
C CYS A 147 15.07 -14.64 5.31
N GLU A 148 16.12 -15.46 5.16
CA GLU A 148 17.29 -15.43 6.05
C GLU A 148 17.94 -14.04 6.06
N TYR A 149 18.19 -13.49 4.87
CA TYR A 149 18.76 -12.15 4.73
C TYR A 149 17.90 -11.07 5.42
N ILE A 150 16.58 -11.10 5.19
CA ILE A 150 15.65 -10.16 5.80
C ILE A 150 15.63 -10.31 7.32
N LYS A 151 15.59 -11.54 7.83
CA LYS A 151 15.60 -11.85 9.27
C LYS A 151 16.88 -11.36 9.94
N GLN A 152 18.02 -11.50 9.28
CA GLN A 152 19.32 -11.04 9.80
C GLN A 152 19.42 -9.51 9.80
N ARG A 153 19.07 -8.86 8.68
CA ARG A 153 19.29 -7.42 8.48
C ARG A 153 18.17 -6.51 9.02
N TYR A 154 16.91 -6.91 8.84
CA TYR A 154 15.74 -6.07 9.13
C TYR A 154 14.82 -6.66 10.20
N ARG A 155 15.04 -7.92 10.60
CA ARG A 155 14.18 -8.74 11.46
C ARG A 155 12.85 -9.17 10.82
N THR A 156 12.16 -8.28 10.10
CA THR A 156 10.88 -8.61 9.43
C THR A 156 10.74 -8.01 8.02
N PRO A 157 9.97 -8.64 7.12
CA PRO A 157 9.67 -8.12 5.78
C PRO A 157 9.04 -6.72 5.79
N LEU A 158 8.14 -6.40 6.71
CA LEU A 158 7.51 -5.08 6.83
C LEU A 158 8.55 -4.00 7.13
N LYS A 159 9.51 -4.28 8.00
CA LYS A 159 10.64 -3.36 8.26
C LYS A 159 11.53 -3.20 7.04
N ALA A 160 11.81 -4.28 6.33
CA ALA A 160 12.60 -4.22 5.09
C ALA A 160 11.90 -3.40 4.00
N LYS A 161 10.59 -3.60 3.82
CA LYS A 161 9.74 -2.80 2.92
C LYS A 161 9.76 -1.33 3.30
N ALA A 162 9.52 -1.00 4.58
CA ALA A 162 9.53 0.38 5.05
C ALA A 162 10.89 1.05 4.82
N PHE A 163 11.99 0.35 5.08
CA PHE A 163 13.35 0.86 4.82
C PHE A 163 13.57 1.15 3.33
N ARG A 164 13.15 0.25 2.43
CA ARG A 164 13.32 0.46 0.97
C ARG A 164 12.51 1.65 0.47
N MET A 165 11.27 1.78 0.93
CA MET A 165 10.39 2.90 0.58
C MET A 165 10.94 4.24 1.11
N SER A 166 11.46 4.29 2.34
CA SER A 166 11.98 5.53 2.92
C SER A 166 13.29 6.00 2.27
N ASN A 167 14.08 5.09 1.71
CA ASN A 167 15.32 5.42 0.98
C ASN A 167 15.08 5.74 -0.50
N GLY A 168 13.82 5.76 -0.97
CA GLY A 168 13.47 6.07 -2.36
C GLY A 168 14.00 5.05 -3.35
N TRP A 169 14.22 3.80 -2.91
CA TRP A 169 14.67 2.74 -3.81
C TRP A 169 13.53 2.25 -4.71
N TYR A 170 12.28 2.45 -4.29
CA TYR A 170 11.05 2.15 -5.04
C TYR A 170 9.90 3.06 -4.61
#